data_AF-A0A2V6SPX5-F1
#
_entry.id   AF-A0A2V6SPX5-F1
#
_cell.length_a   1.000
_cell.length_b   1.000
_cell.length_c   1.000
_cell.angle_alpha   90.00
_cell.angle_beta   90.00
_cell.angle_gamma   90.00
#
_symmetry.space_group_name_H-M   'P 1'
#
loop_
_entity.id
_entity.type
_entity.pdbx_description
1 polymer ?
#
loop_
_entity_poly.entity_id
_entity_poly.type
_entity_poly.pdbx_seq_one_letter_code
_entity_poly.pdbx_strand_id
1 'polypeptide(L)' 'KGTLDIGNAIILTAALSFIGLGAVPPAPEWGAMIAAGQTKFEYWWAATFPGLAILSVVLGFNFLGDGLQDRLNPRLRRD' A
#
# COMPACT_ATOMS: atom_id res chain seq x y z
N LYS A 1 -11.82 -5.32 12.95
CA LYS A 1 -11.22 -3.96 13.13
C LYS A 1 -9.72 -3.91 12.82
N GLY A 2 -8.94 -5.01 12.92
CA GLY A 2 -7.50 -4.97 12.65
C GLY A 2 -7.06 -4.93 11.17
N THR A 3 -7.89 -5.32 10.20
CA THR A 3 -7.49 -5.36 8.78
C THR A 3 -7.37 -3.97 8.15
N LEU A 4 -8.33 -3.08 8.45
CA LEU A 4 -8.30 -1.68 8.02
C LEU A 4 -7.06 -0.94 8.53
N ASP A 5 -6.56 -1.33 9.71
CA ASP A 5 -5.37 -0.73 10.31
C ASP A 5 -4.08 -1.08 9.54
N ILE A 6 -3.98 -2.29 8.99
CA ILE A 6 -2.81 -2.73 8.21
C ILE A 6 -2.74 -2.00 6.86
N GLY A 7 -3.86 -1.93 6.13
CA GLY A 7 -3.93 -1.20 4.87
C GLY A 7 -3.59 0.29 5.06
N ASN A 8 -4.13 0.90 6.12
CA ASN A 8 -3.80 2.28 6.48
C ASN A 8 -2.33 2.46 6.84
N ALA A 9 -1.72 1.54 7.59
CA ALA A 9 -0.30 1.62 7.95
C ALA A 9 0.61 1.57 6.72
N ILE A 10 0.29 0.74 5.73
CA ILE A 10 1.03 0.64 4.46
C ILE A 10 0.94 1.95 3.67
N ILE A 11 -0.28 2.49 3.51
CA ILE A 11 -0.50 3.76 2.81
C ILE A 11 0.23 4.90 3.54
N LEU A 12 0.15 4.96 4.87
CA LEU A 12 0.81 5.98 5.67
C LEU A 12 2.34 5.92 5.52
N THR A 13 2.91 4.71 5.55
CA THR A 13 4.36 4.51 5.36
C THR A 13 4.81 4.92 3.97
N ALA A 14 4.03 4.58 2.94
CA ALA A 14 4.30 5.00 1.57
C ALA A 14 4.18 6.52 1.41
N ALA A 15 3.20 7.17 2.07
CA ALA A 15 3.01 8.61 2.03
C ALA A 15 4.17 9.35 2.72
N LEU A 16 4.63 8.86 3.88
CA LEU A 16 5.82 9.38 4.56
C LEU A 16 7.07 9.26 3.68
N SER A 17 7.21 8.15 2.98
CA SER A 17 8.36 7.93 2.11
C SER A 17 8.30 8.77 0.83
N PHE A 18 7.10 9.01 0.32
CA PHE A 18 6.85 9.93 -0.79
C PHE A 18 7.28 11.37 -0.49
N ILE A 19 7.09 11.84 0.75
CA ILE A 19 7.57 13.18 1.17
C ILE A 19 9.04 13.20 1.60
N GLY A 20 9.77 12.08 1.47
CA GLY A 20 11.20 12.00 1.77
C GLY A 20 11.55 11.67 3.22
N LEU A 21 10.56 11.28 4.05
CA LEU A 21 10.77 10.81 5.42
C LEU A 21 10.93 9.27 5.50
N GLY A 22 11.07 8.62 4.35
CA GLY A 22 11.23 7.18 4.21
C GLY A 22 12.68 6.72 4.12
N ALA A 23 12.89 5.49 3.67
CA ALA A 23 14.22 4.97 3.44
C ALA A 23 14.93 5.78 2.33
N VAL A 24 16.18 6.15 2.59
CA VAL A 24 17.01 6.98 1.71
C VAL A 24 17.75 6.07 0.71
N PRO A 25 17.99 6.51 -0.56
CA PRO A 25 18.78 5.72 -1.51
C PRO A 25 20.11 5.24 -0.90
N PRO A 26 20.58 4.00 -1.17
CA PRO A 26 20.23 3.10 -2.28
C PRO A 26 19.12 2.07 -2.00
N ALA A 27 18.45 2.15 -0.84
CA ALA A 27 17.40 1.19 -0.50
C ALA A 27 16.19 1.32 -1.46
N PRO A 28 15.65 0.22 -2.01
CA PRO A 28 14.46 0.27 -2.84
C PRO A 28 13.25 0.59 -1.98
N GLU A 29 12.72 1.81 -2.13
CA GLU A 29 11.55 2.30 -1.38
C GLU A 29 10.51 2.84 -2.37
N TRP A 30 9.30 2.28 -2.35
CA TRP A 30 8.28 2.51 -3.37
C TRP A 30 7.69 3.93 -3.33
N GLY A 31 7.51 4.53 -2.15
CA GLY A 31 7.02 5.91 -2.02
C GLY A 31 8.02 6.94 -2.57
N ALA A 32 9.30 6.78 -2.28
CA ALA A 32 10.40 7.59 -2.76
C ALA A 32 10.60 7.44 -4.28
N MET A 33 10.37 6.24 -4.83
CA MET A 33 10.37 6.02 -6.28
C MET A 33 9.24 6.79 -6.99
N ILE A 34 8.05 6.87 -6.37
CA ILE A 34 6.94 7.70 -6.89
C ILE A 34 7.32 9.18 -6.90
N ALA A 35 7.95 9.66 -5.82
CA ALA A 35 8.42 11.04 -5.72
C ALA A 35 9.50 11.36 -6.77
N ALA A 36 10.45 10.45 -6.98
CA ALA A 36 11.49 10.60 -8.00
C ALA A 36 10.91 10.66 -9.42
N GLY A 37 9.87 9.88 -9.72
CA GLY A 37 9.19 9.89 -11.01
C GLY A 37 8.51 11.23 -11.35
N GLN A 38 8.11 12.04 -10.36
CA GLN A 38 7.52 13.37 -10.61
C GLN A 38 8.52 14.37 -11.22
N THR A 39 9.80 14.24 -10.89
CA THR A 39 10.85 15.11 -11.43
C THR A 39 11.32 14.67 -12.81
N LYS A 40 10.98 13.45 -13.23
CA LYS A 40 11.45 12.83 -14.47
C LYS A 40 10.28 12.29 -15.29
N PHE A 41 9.52 13.20 -15.89
CA PHE A 41 8.34 12.89 -16.71
C PHE A 41 8.63 11.94 -17.90
N GLU A 42 9.86 11.88 -18.41
CA GLU A 42 10.26 10.88 -19.41
C GLU A 42 10.14 9.43 -18.91
N TYR A 43 10.31 9.21 -17.60
CA TYR A 43 10.25 7.90 -16.96
C TYR A 43 8.96 7.76 -16.15
N TRP A 44 7.81 8.03 -16.76
CA TRP A 44 6.49 7.94 -16.11
C TRP A 44 6.26 6.59 -15.40
N TRP A 45 6.81 5.51 -15.97
CA TRP A 45 6.75 4.16 -15.39
C TRP A 45 7.43 4.05 -14.02
N ALA A 46 8.40 4.90 -13.71
CA ALA A 46 9.11 4.91 -12.44
C ALA A 46 8.19 5.27 -11.25
N ALA A 47 7.11 6.02 -11.50
CA ALA A 47 6.07 6.28 -10.51
C ALA A 47 4.88 5.30 -10.61
N THR A 48 4.50 4.89 -11.83
CA THR A 48 3.33 4.03 -12.02
C THR A 48 3.52 2.62 -11.45
N PHE A 49 4.67 1.97 -11.68
CA PHE A 49 4.88 0.60 -11.20
C PHE A 49 4.87 0.49 -9.66
N PRO A 50 5.61 1.34 -8.91
CA PRO A 50 5.56 1.30 -7.45
C PRO A 50 4.17 1.65 -6.90
N GLY A 51 3.44 2.58 -7.54
CA GLY A 51 2.06 2.90 -7.17
C GLY A 51 1.11 1.71 -7.32
N LEU A 52 1.21 0.98 -8.43
CA LEU A 52 0.42 -0.25 -8.66
C LEU A 52 0.81 -1.39 -7.72
N ALA A 53 2.08 -1.50 -7.35
CA ALA A 53 2.56 -2.48 -6.37
C ALA A 53 1.95 -2.21 -4.98
N ILE A 54 2.00 -0.97 -4.51
CA ILE A 54 1.38 -0.56 -3.23
C ILE A 54 -0.13 -0.86 -3.27
N LEU A 55 -0.82 -0.46 -4.33
CA LEU A 55 -2.25 -0.71 -4.49
C LEU A 55 -2.58 -2.20 -4.41
N SER A 56 -1.84 -3.03 -5.14
CA SER A 56 -2.05 -4.47 -5.20
C SER A 56 -1.83 -5.13 -3.84
N VAL A 57 -0.80 -4.69 -3.11
CA VAL A 57 -0.50 -5.18 -1.75
C VAL A 57 -1.60 -4.79 -0.78
N VAL A 58 -2.03 -3.53 -0.79
CA VAL A 58 -3.13 -3.04 0.06
C VAL A 58 -4.42 -3.81 -0.23
N LEU A 59 -4.78 -3.98 -1.51
CA LEU A 59 -5.96 -4.74 -1.90
C LEU A 59 -5.85 -6.21 -1.50
N GLY A 60 -4.68 -6.84 -1.68
CA GLY A 60 -4.42 -8.21 -1.26
C GLY A 60 -4.61 -8.38 0.25
N PHE A 61 -4.04 -7.49 1.07
CA PHE A 61 -4.22 -7.53 2.53
C PHE A 61 -5.65 -7.23 2.96
N ASN A 62 -6.33 -6.29 2.31
CA ASN A 62 -7.75 -6.01 2.57
C ASN A 62 -8.59 -7.25 2.29
N PHE A 63 -8.46 -7.86 1.11
CA PHE A 63 -9.23 -9.07 0.75
C PHE A 63 -8.87 -10.29 1.61
N LEU A 64 -7.60 -10.47 1.95
CA LEU A 64 -7.18 -11.56 2.84
C LEU A 64 -7.78 -11.40 4.23
N GLY A 65 -7.78 -10.18 4.77
CA GLY A 65 -8.36 -9.95 6.09
C GLY A 65 -9.88 -9.94 6.08
N ASP A 66 -10.53 -9.51 4.99
CA ASP A 66 -11.98 -9.64 4.80
C ASP A 66 -12.38 -11.12 4.71
N GLY A 67 -11.69 -11.91 3.88
CA GLY A 67 -11.93 -13.35 3.77
C GLY A 67 -11.60 -14.13 5.04
N LEU A 68 -10.59 -13.71 5.80
CA LEU A 68 -10.29 -14.27 7.12
C LEU A 68 -11.36 -13.87 8.15
N GLN A 69 -11.84 -12.62 8.13
CA GLN A 69 -12.91 -12.15 8.99
C GLN A 69 -14.22 -12.89 8.71
N ASP A 70 -14.57 -13.11 7.44
CA ASP A 70 -15.76 -13.85 7.04
C ASP A 70 -15.71 -15.31 7.54
N ARG A 71 -14.53 -15.95 7.49
CA ARG A 71 -14.36 -17.31 8.01
C ARG A 71 -14.34 -17.38 9.54
N LEU A 72 -13.76 -16.37 10.19
CA LEU A 72 -13.67 -16.32 11.66
C LEU A 72 -14.95 -15.81 12.32
N ASN A 73 -15.85 -15.14 11.58
CA ASN A 73 -17.03 -14.51 12.13
C ASN A 73 -18.33 -14.98 11.42
N PRO A 74 -18.80 -16.22 11.65
CA PRO A 74 -20.02 -16.78 11.05
C PRO A 74 -21.34 -16.18 11.59
N ARG A 75 -21.33 -14.99 12.20
CA ARG A 75 -22.44 -14.44 12.98
C ARG A 75 -23.43 -13.54 12.21
N LEU A 76 -23.38 -13.49 10.88
CA LEU A 76 -24.38 -12.75 10.06
C LEU A 76 -25.31 -13.66 9.23
N ARG A 77 -25.43 -14.96 9.55
CA ARG A 77 -26.39 -15.88 8.90
C ARG A 77 -27.67 -16.16 9.70
N ARG A 78 -27.96 -15.34 10.71
CA ARG A 78 -29.26 -15.35 11.39
C ARG A 78 -29.67 -13.91 11.59
N ASP A 79 -30.34 -13.36 10.58
CA ASP A 79 -31.65 -12.70 10.69
C ASP A 79 -32.26 -12.65 9.28
#